data_AF-A0A7I0J6T4-F1
#
_entry.id   AF-A0A7I0J6T4-F1
#
_cell.length_a   1.000
_cell.length_b   1.000
_cell.length_c   1.000
_cell.angle_alpha   90.00
_cell.angle_beta   90.00
_cell.angle_gamma   90.00
#
_symmetry.space_group_name_H-M   'P 1'
#
loop_
_entity.id
_entity.type
_entity.pdbx_description
1 polymer ?
#
loop_
_entity_poly.entity_id
_entity_poly.type
_entity_poly.pdbx_seq_one_letter_code
_entity_poly.pdbx_strand_id
1 'polypeptide(L)' 'GWLDAANATQPFGRLFSVTDIANLAVFLLSDAGGPMTGTLVDQEQWVIGANR' A
#
# COMPACT_ATOMS: atom_id res chain seq x y z
N GLY A 1 -18.41 -12.62 -0.53
CA GLY A 1 -18.54 -12.21 0.88
C GLY A 1 -18.12 -10.77 1.06
N TRP A 2 -18.00 -10.27 2.28
CA TRP A 2 -17.60 -8.86 2.52
C TRP A 2 -16.22 -8.53 1.92
N LEU A 3 -15.28 -9.48 1.96
CA LEU A 3 -13.93 -9.31 1.45
C LEU A 3 -13.91 -9.11 -0.08
N ASP A 4 -14.69 -9.89 -0.82
CA ASP A 4 -14.78 -9.78 -2.29
C ASP A 4 -15.37 -8.42 -2.70
N ALA A 5 -16.40 -7.96 -1.97
CA ALA A 5 -16.99 -6.64 -2.20
C ALA A 5 -15.98 -5.52 -1.91
N ALA A 6 -15.21 -5.62 -0.83
CA ALA A 6 -14.18 -4.63 -0.51
C ALA A 6 -13.08 -4.59 -1.58
N ASN A 7 -12.58 -5.76 -2.02
CA ASN A 7 -11.59 -5.87 -3.08
C ASN A 7 -12.04 -5.21 -4.38
N ALA A 8 -13.27 -5.49 -4.82
CA ALA A 8 -13.83 -4.93 -6.04
C ALA A 8 -13.95 -3.40 -6.02
N THR A 9 -13.99 -2.78 -4.84
CA THR A 9 -14.03 -1.33 -4.74
C THR A 9 -12.67 -0.66 -4.88
N GLN A 10 -11.55 -1.35 -4.65
CA GLN A 10 -10.24 -0.71 -4.65
C GLN A 10 -9.72 -0.45 -6.08
N PRO A 11 -8.90 0.60 -6.30
CA PRO A 11 -8.34 0.89 -7.63
C PRO A 11 -7.46 -0.23 -8.21
N PHE A 12 -6.81 -1.03 -7.36
CA PHE A 12 -6.06 -2.22 -7.78
C PHE A 12 -6.93 -3.47 -7.96
N GLY A 13 -8.26 -3.37 -7.77
CA GLY A 13 -9.19 -4.49 -7.79
C GLY A 13 -8.99 -5.47 -6.62
N ARG A 14 -8.15 -5.12 -5.65
CA ARG A 14 -7.86 -5.89 -4.44
C ARG A 14 -7.36 -4.97 -3.34
N LEU A 15 -7.57 -5.38 -2.09
CA LEU A 15 -6.85 -4.85 -0.95
C LEU A 15 -5.39 -5.33 -0.98
N PHE A 16 -4.50 -4.51 -0.43
CA PHE A 16 -3.17 -4.98 -0.10
C PHE A 16 -3.23 -6.11 0.93
N SER A 17 -2.44 -7.13 0.67
CA SER A 17 -2.24 -8.26 1.57
C SER A 17 -1.11 -7.94 2.55
N VAL A 18 -1.00 -8.76 3.60
CA VAL A 18 0.12 -8.69 4.55
C VAL A 18 1.46 -8.84 3.83
N THR A 19 1.53 -9.69 2.80
CA THR A 19 2.76 -9.92 2.03
C THR A 19 3.18 -8.69 1.23
N ASP A 20 2.25 -7.91 0.69
CA ASP A 20 2.58 -6.66 -0.03
C ASP A 20 3.30 -5.67 0.91
N ILE A 21 2.78 -5.52 2.13
CA ILE A 21 3.35 -4.61 3.13
C ILE A 21 4.69 -5.14 3.66
N ALA A 22 4.81 -6.45 3.88
CA ALA A 22 6.06 -7.07 4.29
C ALA A 22 7.17 -6.84 3.25
N ASN A 23 6.86 -6.95 1.96
CA ASN A 23 7.82 -6.72 0.89
C ASN A 23 8.27 -5.25 0.84
N LEU A 24 7.36 -4.28 1.05
CA LEU A 24 7.73 -2.88 1.18
C LEU A 24 8.68 -2.64 2.37
N ALA A 25 8.38 -3.24 3.52
CA ALA A 25 9.25 -3.13 4.69
C ALA A 25 10.65 -3.72 4.43
N VAL A 26 10.73 -4.89 3.78
CA VAL A 26 12.01 -5.50 3.38
C VAL A 26 12.77 -4.60 2.41
N PHE A 27 12.09 -4.00 1.44
CA PHE A 27 12.71 -3.04 0.52
C PHE A 27 13.30 -1.84 1.26
N LEU A 28 12.53 -1.22 2.15
CA LEU A 28 12.98 -0.06 2.92
C LEU A 28 14.15 -0.37 3.88
N LEU A 29 14.23 -1.60 4.40
CA LEU A 29 15.32 -2.07 5.25
C LEU A 29 16.56 -2.53 4.47
N SER A 30 16.47 -2.66 3.15
CA SER A 30 17.59 -3.03 2.29
C SER A 30 18.47 -1.83 1.94
N ASP A 31 19.64 -2.09 1.36
CA ASP A 31 20.53 -1.04 0.85
C ASP A 31 19.85 -0.14 -0.20
N ALA A 32 18.87 -0.67 -0.94
CA ALA A 32 18.10 0.11 -1.91
C ALA A 32 17.24 1.22 -1.27
N GLY A 33 16.85 1.04 0.00
CA GLY A 33 16.09 2.01 0.78
C GLY A 33 16.95 3.12 1.40
N GLY A 34 18.28 3.06 1.28
CA GLY A 34 19.21 3.95 2.00
C GLY A 34 18.89 5.46 1.96
N PRO A 35 18.46 6.04 0.83
CA PRO A 35 18.09 7.46 0.76
C PRO A 35 16.74 7.82 1.42
N MET A 36 15.89 6.84 1.73
CA MET A 36 14.52 7.06 2.22
C MET A 36 14.48 7.19 3.74
N THR A 37 14.92 8.35 4.26
CA THR A 37 14.95 8.66 5.70
C THR A 37 14.01 9.80 6.06
N GLY A 38 13.40 9.74 7.25
CA GLY A 38 12.47 10.76 7.75
C GLY A 38 11.15 10.85 6.98
N THR A 39 10.85 9.87 6.13
CA THR A 39 9.67 9.86 5.25
C THR A 39 8.50 9.10 5.89
N LEU A 40 7.28 9.57 5.62
CA LEU A 40 6.05 8.81 5.83
C LEU A 40 5.63 8.22 4.47
N VAL A 41 5.56 6.88 4.40
CA VAL A 41 5.13 6.15 3.20
C VAL A 41 3.69 5.68 3.42
N ASP A 42 2.76 6.32 2.72
CA ASP A 42 1.34 5.99 2.77
C ASP A 42 0.93 5.14 1.56
N GLN A 43 0.30 4.00 1.83
CA GLN A 43 -0.20 3.06 0.82
C GLN A 43 -1.72 3.21 0.68
N GLU A 44 -2.22 4.44 0.76
CA GLU A 44 -3.57 4.79 0.35
C GLU A 44 -3.74 4.40 -1.12
N GLN A 45 -4.77 3.61 -1.40
CA GLN A 45 -5.04 3.09 -2.74
C GLN A 45 -5.82 4.09 -3.58
N TRP A 46 -6.33 5.16 -2.97
CA TRP A 46 -7.06 6.25 -3.62
C TRP A 46 -6.22 7.51 -3.78
N VAL A 47 -6.65 8.37 -4.69
CA VAL A 47 -6.10 9.72 -4.79
C VAL A 47 -6.58 10.52 -3.59
N ILE A 48 -5.65 10.96 -2.74
CA ILE A 48 -5.96 11.78 -1.56
C ILE A 48 -6.70 13.05 -2.01
N GLY A 49 -7.85 13.31 -1.39
CA GLY A 49 -8.69 14.48 -1.70
C GLY A 49 -9.62 14.31 -2.90
N ALA A 50 -9.59 13.18 -3.62
CA ALA A 50 -10.64 12.84 -4.56
C ALA A 50 -11.92 12.45 -3.80
N ASN A 51 -13.06 13.00 -4.21
CA ASN A 51 -14.33 12.66 -3.58
C ASN A 51 -14.72 11.23 -3.97
N ARG A 52 -15.04 10.42 -2.97
CA ARG A 52 -15.44 9.02 -3.12
C ARG A 52 -16.93 8.89 -3.42
#